data_AF-A0A8B7JQ16-F1
#
_entry.id   AF-A0A8B7JQ16-F1
#
_cell.length_a   1.000
_cell.length_b   1.000
_cell.length_c   1.000
_cell.angle_alpha   90.00
_cell.angle_beta   90.00
_cell.angle_gamma   90.00
#
_symmetry.space_group_name_H-M   'P 1'
#
loop_
_entity.id
_entity.type
_entity.pdbx_description
1 polymer ?
#
loop_
_entity_poly.entity_id
_entity_poly.type
_entity_poly.pdbx_seq_one_letter_code
_entity_poly.pdbx_strand_id
1 'polypeptide(L)'
;FEMLNAELEGNQDLANSRMAELEKLQQELQQAVRGHERLKVALRSLPEEAVKETLEYKVLQSQFSLLYNESLQVKTQLDEARALLLATKNSHLRHIEHMESDELNLQKKLRTEVIQLEDTLAQVRKEYEMLRIEFEQNLAANEQA
;
A
#
# COMPACT_ATOMS: atom_id res chain seq x y z
N PHE A 1 -6.86 19.49 97.53
CA PHE A 1 -6.79 18.02 97.49
C PHE A 1 -7.87 17.45 96.58
N GLU A 2 -9.15 17.78 96.77
CA GLU A 2 -10.24 17.29 95.89
C GLU A 2 -10.14 17.71 94.42
N MET A 3 -9.87 18.99 94.13
CA MET A 3 -9.68 19.45 92.74
C MET A 3 -8.52 18.74 92.02
N LEU A 4 -7.42 18.49 92.73
CA LEU A 4 -6.24 17.84 92.17
C LEU A 4 -6.52 16.36 91.88
N ASN A 5 -7.33 15.70 92.71
CA ASN A 5 -7.81 14.34 92.46
C ASN A 5 -8.76 14.28 91.26
N ALA A 6 -9.67 15.26 91.11
CA ALA A 6 -10.59 15.32 89.97
C ALA A 6 -9.86 15.54 88.64
N GLU A 7 -8.83 16.39 88.61
CA GLU A 7 -7.96 16.56 87.43
C GLU A 7 -7.17 15.29 87.09
N LEU A 8 -6.67 14.59 88.11
CA LEU A 8 -5.96 13.32 87.91
C LEU A 8 -6.87 12.25 87.32
N GLU A 9 -8.09 12.13 87.83
CA GLU A 9 -9.11 11.19 87.37
C GLU A 9 -9.53 11.49 85.91
N GLY A 10 -9.79 12.76 85.59
CA GLY A 10 -10.10 13.17 84.21
C GLY A 10 -8.96 12.93 83.22
N ASN A 11 -7.70 13.09 83.64
CA ASN A 11 -6.54 12.75 82.82
C ASN A 11 -6.38 11.24 82.61
N GLN A 12 -6.68 10.43 83.62
CA GLN A 12 -6.67 8.97 83.49
C GLN A 12 -7.76 8.49 82.52
N ASP A 13 -8.97 9.03 82.60
CA ASP A 13 -10.05 8.71 81.67
C ASP A 13 -9.72 9.10 80.22
N LEU A 14 -9.13 10.28 80.03
CA LEU A 14 -8.70 10.73 78.70
C LEU A 14 -7.59 9.84 78.13
N ALA A 15 -6.62 9.43 78.95
CA ALA A 15 -5.56 8.51 78.55
C ALA A 15 -6.12 7.13 78.16
N ASN A 16 -7.07 6.61 78.94
CA ASN A 16 -7.73 5.32 78.65
C ASN A 16 -8.54 5.39 77.34
N SER A 17 -9.27 6.48 77.11
CA SER A 17 -10.04 6.70 75.88
C SER A 17 -9.14 6.77 74.64
N ARG A 18 -8.04 7.54 74.71
CA ARG A 18 -7.05 7.62 73.63
C ARG A 18 -6.37 6.29 73.35
N MET A 19 -6.07 5.51 74.39
CA MET A 19 -5.48 4.18 74.23
C MET A 19 -6.44 3.25 73.49
N ALA A 20 -7.72 3.23 73.89
CA ALA A 20 -8.74 2.43 73.21
C ALA A 20 -8.93 2.84 71.74
N GLU A 21 -8.86 4.13 71.43
CA GLU A 21 -8.94 4.63 70.06
C GLU A 21 -7.70 4.22 69.22
N LEU A 22 -6.50 4.30 69.80
CA LEU A 22 -5.27 3.85 69.14
C LEU A 22 -5.29 2.34 68.86
N GLU A 23 -5.77 1.53 69.81
CA GLU A 23 -5.92 0.09 69.62
C GLU A 23 -6.92 -0.23 68.50
N LYS A 24 -8.03 0.50 68.43
CA LYS A 24 -9.01 0.38 67.34
C LYS A 24 -8.40 0.74 65.99
N LEU A 25 -7.71 1.88 65.89
CA LEU A 25 -7.05 2.31 64.65
C LEU A 25 -5.96 1.33 64.22
N GLN A 26 -5.21 0.77 65.17
CA GLN A 26 -4.21 -0.25 64.90
C GLN A 26 -4.85 -1.52 64.33
N GLN A 27 -6.00 -1.95 64.85
CA GLN A 27 -6.74 -3.08 64.30
C GLN A 27 -7.26 -2.81 62.88
N GLU A 28 -7.84 -1.63 62.64
CA GLU A 28 -8.32 -1.21 61.32
C GLU A 28 -7.18 -1.17 60.28
N LEU A 29 -6.03 -0.59 60.66
CA LEU A 29 -4.85 -0.55 59.80
C LEU A 29 -4.35 -1.96 59.47
N GLN A 30 -4.28 -2.86 60.46
CA GLN A 30 -3.88 -4.25 60.21
C GLN A 30 -4.84 -4.97 59.26
N GLN A 31 -6.15 -4.73 59.38
CA GLN A 31 -7.12 -5.30 58.44
C GLN A 31 -6.95 -4.74 57.03
N ALA A 32 -6.75 -3.42 56.89
CA ALA A 32 -6.52 -2.78 55.60
C ALA A 32 -5.25 -3.32 54.91
N VAL A 33 -4.14 -3.45 55.65
CA VAL A 33 -2.88 -3.99 55.13
C VAL A 33 -3.04 -5.44 54.67
N ARG A 34 -3.73 -6.29 55.46
CA ARG A 34 -4.02 -7.67 55.05
C ARG A 34 -4.90 -7.72 53.80
N GLY A 35 -5.90 -6.85 53.71
CA GLY A 35 -6.76 -6.72 52.53
C GLY A 35 -5.96 -6.32 51.30
N HIS A 36 -5.07 -5.34 51.43
CA HIS A 36 -4.20 -4.90 50.34
C HIS A 36 -3.29 -6.04 49.85
N GLU A 37 -2.58 -6.74 50.74
CA GLU A 37 -1.69 -7.83 50.33
C GLU A 37 -2.47 -8.96 49.64
N ARG A 38 -3.67 -9.27 50.12
CA ARG A 38 -4.55 -10.26 49.48
C ARG A 38 -4.93 -9.84 48.06
N LEU A 39 -5.36 -8.60 47.86
CA LEU A 39 -5.73 -8.08 46.54
C LEU A 39 -4.54 -8.04 45.59
N LYS A 40 -3.36 -7.67 46.10
CA LYS A 40 -2.11 -7.64 45.32
C LYS A 40 -1.71 -9.01 44.81
N VAL A 41 -1.84 -10.05 45.64
CA VAL A 41 -1.61 -11.44 45.21
C VAL A 41 -2.65 -11.87 44.18
N ALA A 42 -3.93 -11.58 44.42
CA ALA A 42 -5.02 -11.91 43.49
C ALA A 42 -4.82 -11.29 42.10
N LEU A 43 -4.31 -10.04 42.05
CA LEU A 43 -4.05 -9.31 40.80
C LEU A 43 -2.87 -9.92 40.02
N ARG A 44 -1.87 -10.47 40.71
CA ARG A 44 -0.74 -11.20 40.08
C ARG A 44 -1.14 -12.57 39.56
N SER A 45 -2.15 -13.19 40.15
CA SER A 45 -2.70 -14.48 39.72
C SER A 45 -3.98 -14.31 38.89
N LEU A 46 -4.25 -13.10 38.37
CA LEU A 46 -5.46 -12.86 37.58
C LEU A 46 -5.40 -13.74 36.32
N PRO A 47 -6.45 -14.53 36.04
CA PRO A 47 -6.52 -15.32 34.81
C PRO A 47 -6.49 -14.43 33.58
N GLU A 48 -5.82 -14.88 32.52
CA GLU A 48 -5.77 -14.17 31.24
C GLU A 48 -7.19 -14.01 30.64
N GLU A 49 -8.05 -15.00 30.85
CA GLU A 49 -9.47 -14.96 30.46
C GLU A 49 -10.20 -13.74 31.04
N ALA A 50 -9.90 -13.34 32.28
CA ALA A 50 -10.51 -12.16 32.88
C ALA A 50 -10.14 -10.88 32.12
N VAL A 51 -8.93 -10.81 31.57
CA VAL A 51 -8.49 -9.71 30.69
C VAL A 51 -9.20 -9.78 29.35
N LYS A 52 -9.31 -10.98 28.76
CA LYS A 52 -10.02 -11.18 27.47
C LYS A 52 -11.51 -10.84 27.55
N GLU A 53 -12.11 -10.96 28.72
CA GLU A 53 -13.51 -10.62 28.96
C GLU A 53 -13.77 -9.11 29.06
N THR A 54 -12.75 -8.31 29.35
CA THR A 54 -12.86 -6.84 29.41
C THR A 54 -13.33 -6.24 28.09
N LEU A 55 -14.07 -5.13 28.18
CA LEU A 55 -14.59 -4.44 27.01
C LEU A 55 -13.46 -3.89 26.15
N GLU A 56 -12.43 -3.34 26.79
CA GLU A 56 -11.25 -2.75 26.17
C GLU A 56 -10.52 -3.78 25.31
N TYR A 57 -10.32 -4.99 25.83
CA TYR A 57 -9.69 -6.07 25.07
C TYR A 57 -10.54 -6.47 23.85
N LYS A 58 -11.86 -6.64 24.02
CA LYS A 58 -12.76 -7.02 22.92
C LYS A 58 -12.80 -5.97 21.81
N VAL A 59 -12.82 -4.68 22.20
CA VAL A 59 -12.76 -3.57 21.25
C VAL A 59 -11.42 -3.58 20.50
N LEU A 60 -10.30 -3.75 21.20
CA LEU A 60 -8.99 -3.81 20.58
C LEU A 60 -8.86 -5.01 19.63
N GLN A 61 -9.34 -6.19 20.03
CA GLN A 61 -9.37 -7.39 19.21
C GLN A 61 -10.19 -7.18 17.92
N SER A 62 -11.36 -6.53 18.04
CA SER A 62 -12.20 -6.22 16.88
C SER A 62 -11.51 -5.25 15.93
N GLN A 63 -10.90 -4.17 16.46
CA GLN A 63 -10.15 -3.21 15.64
C GLN A 63 -8.96 -3.86 14.94
N PHE A 64 -8.19 -4.69 15.65
CA PHE A 64 -7.07 -5.41 15.06
C PHE A 64 -7.53 -6.37 13.96
N SER A 65 -8.66 -7.06 14.16
CA SER A 65 -9.22 -7.96 13.14
C SER A 65 -9.65 -7.20 11.89
N LEU A 66 -10.26 -6.02 12.04
CA LEU A 66 -10.61 -5.16 10.91
C LEU A 66 -9.36 -4.72 10.14
N LEU A 67 -8.37 -4.16 10.83
CA LEU A 67 -7.11 -3.71 10.22
C LEU A 67 -6.35 -4.84 9.52
N TYR A 68 -6.35 -6.04 10.12
CA TYR A 68 -5.72 -7.22 9.52
C TYR A 68 -6.39 -7.61 8.20
N ASN A 69 -7.73 -7.63 8.18
CA ASN A 69 -8.49 -7.95 6.97
C ASN A 69 -8.31 -6.89 5.89
N GLU A 70 -8.35 -5.61 6.24
CA GLU A 70 -8.09 -4.50 5.31
C GLU A 70 -6.68 -4.59 4.71
N SER A 71 -5.67 -4.86 5.54
CA SER A 71 -4.28 -5.06 5.11
C SER A 71 -4.15 -6.23 4.12
N LEU A 72 -4.81 -7.35 4.41
CA LEU A 72 -4.84 -8.51 3.52
C LEU A 72 -5.50 -8.18 2.18
N GLN A 73 -6.62 -7.45 2.19
CA GLN A 73 -7.32 -7.02 0.99
C GLN A 73 -6.46 -6.09 0.13
N VAL A 74 -5.82 -5.09 0.74
CA VAL A 74 -4.92 -4.15 0.05
C VAL A 74 -3.74 -4.90 -0.56
N LYS A 75 -3.19 -5.90 0.14
CA LYS A 75 -2.11 -6.74 -0.39
C LYS A 75 -2.56 -7.51 -1.63
N THR A 76 -3.73 -8.13 -1.60
CA THR A 76 -4.29 -8.84 -2.76
C THR A 76 -4.47 -7.89 -3.95
N GLN A 77 -5.05 -6.70 -3.74
CA GLN A 77 -5.25 -5.71 -4.80
C GLN A 77 -3.92 -5.22 -5.39
N LEU A 78 -2.88 -5.06 -4.56
CA LEU A 78 -1.55 -4.70 -5.03
C LEU A 78 -0.94 -5.77 -5.92
N ASP A 79 -1.08 -7.04 -5.54
CA ASP A 79 -0.56 -8.17 -6.30
C ASP A 79 -1.30 -8.33 -7.65
N GLU A 80 -2.62 -8.15 -7.65
CA GLU A 80 -3.44 -8.11 -8.87
C GLU A 80 -3.04 -6.94 -9.80
N ALA A 81 -2.85 -5.74 -9.26
CA ALA A 81 -2.44 -4.56 -10.02
C ALA A 81 -1.05 -4.75 -10.64
N ARG A 82 -0.10 -5.36 -9.90
CA ARG A 82 1.23 -5.71 -10.42
C ARG A 82 1.15 -6.73 -11.55
N ALA A 83 0.32 -7.76 -11.41
CA ALA A 83 0.12 -8.77 -12.44
C ALA A 83 -0.46 -8.15 -13.71
N LEU A 84 -1.49 -7.30 -13.58
CA LEU A 84 -2.10 -6.58 -14.70
C LEU A 84 -1.10 -5.65 -15.38
N LEU A 85 -0.32 -4.88 -14.61
CA LEU A 85 0.71 -4.00 -15.16
C LEU A 85 1.75 -4.77 -15.97
N LEU A 86 2.21 -5.92 -15.46
CA LEU A 86 3.16 -6.78 -16.16
C LEU A 86 2.55 -7.33 -17.46
N ALA A 87 1.31 -7.81 -17.41
CA ALA A 87 0.60 -8.32 -18.58
C ALA A 87 0.42 -7.24 -19.66
N THR A 88 -0.02 -6.04 -19.28
CA THR A 88 -0.20 -4.90 -20.18
C THR A 88 1.12 -4.46 -20.79
N LYS A 89 2.19 -4.35 -19.98
CA LYS A 89 3.54 -4.02 -20.48
C LYS A 89 4.00 -5.03 -21.53
N ASN A 90 3.87 -6.32 -21.26
CA ASN A 90 4.29 -7.38 -22.18
C ASN A 90 3.43 -7.43 -23.45
N SER A 91 2.14 -7.08 -23.33
CA SER A 91 1.27 -6.93 -24.49
C SER A 91 1.72 -5.76 -25.38
N HIS A 92 1.96 -4.59 -24.78
CA HIS A 92 2.41 -3.41 -25.52
C HIS A 92 3.77 -3.60 -26.19
N LEU A 93 4.74 -4.24 -25.52
CA LEU A 93 6.03 -4.55 -26.14
C LEU A 93 5.87 -5.41 -27.40
N ARG A 94 5.05 -6.46 -27.34
CA ARG A 94 4.76 -7.28 -28.52
C ARG A 94 4.07 -6.48 -29.64
N HIS A 95 3.15 -5.59 -29.29
CA HIS A 95 2.52 -4.72 -30.30
C HIS A 95 3.52 -3.81 -30.99
N ILE A 96 4.47 -3.22 -30.24
CA ILE A 96 5.54 -2.40 -30.80
C ILE A 96 6.39 -3.22 -31.77
N GLU A 97 6.82 -4.42 -31.39
CA GLU A 97 7.60 -5.32 -32.25
C GLU A 97 6.87 -5.65 -33.56
N HIS A 98 5.54 -5.86 -33.51
CA HIS A 98 4.73 -6.09 -34.71
C HIS A 98 4.67 -4.84 -35.59
N MET A 99 4.44 -3.66 -35.00
CA MET A 99 4.40 -2.40 -35.74
C MET A 99 5.73 -2.10 -36.42
N GLU A 100 6.86 -2.30 -35.74
CA GLU A 100 8.20 -2.11 -36.29
C GLU A 100 8.47 -3.07 -37.46
N SER A 101 8.05 -4.33 -37.33
CA SER A 101 8.14 -5.32 -38.40
C SER A 101 7.30 -4.92 -39.63
N ASP A 102 6.06 -4.48 -39.40
CA ASP A 102 5.15 -4.05 -40.47
C ASP A 102 5.67 -2.81 -41.19
N GLU A 103 6.16 -1.82 -40.44
CA GLU A 103 6.79 -0.61 -40.99
C GLU A 103 8.01 -0.97 -41.86
N LEU A 104 8.90 -1.84 -41.36
CA LEU A 104 10.07 -2.29 -42.10
C LEU A 104 9.67 -3.01 -43.40
N ASN A 105 8.65 -3.87 -43.34
CA ASN A 105 8.16 -4.58 -44.52
C ASN A 105 7.54 -3.64 -45.54
N LEU A 106 6.77 -2.65 -45.10
CA LEU A 106 6.19 -1.63 -45.98
C LEU A 106 7.29 -0.77 -46.62
N GLN A 107 8.29 -0.35 -45.84
CA GLN A 107 9.42 0.42 -46.35
C GLN A 107 10.21 -0.34 -47.43
N LYS A 108 10.43 -1.65 -47.25
CA LYS A 108 11.07 -2.51 -48.26
C LYS A 108 10.26 -2.59 -49.56
N LYS A 109 8.93 -2.74 -49.44
CA LYS A 109 8.02 -2.78 -50.61
C LYS A 109 8.05 -1.45 -51.36
N LEU A 110 7.86 -0.34 -50.65
CA LEU A 110 7.88 1.00 -51.22
C LEU A 110 9.22 1.30 -51.90
N ARG A 111 10.34 0.93 -51.27
CA ARG A 111 11.66 1.08 -51.88
C ARG A 111 11.79 0.32 -53.20
N THR A 112 11.25 -0.90 -53.25
CA THR A 112 11.26 -1.72 -54.47
C THR A 112 10.40 -1.09 -55.56
N GLU A 113 9.20 -0.61 -55.22
CA GLU A 113 8.30 0.07 -56.15
C GLU A 113 8.91 1.35 -56.71
N VAL A 114 9.58 2.16 -55.87
CA VAL A 114 10.28 3.37 -56.31
C VAL A 114 11.35 3.03 -57.34
N ILE A 115 12.20 2.04 -57.07
CA ILE A 115 13.25 1.61 -58.02
C ILE A 115 12.62 1.14 -59.34
N GLN A 116 11.57 0.34 -59.29
CA GLN A 116 10.88 -0.14 -60.50
C GLN A 116 10.27 1.00 -61.32
N LEU A 117 9.68 2.00 -60.65
CA LEU A 117 9.12 3.18 -61.30
C LEU A 117 10.21 4.06 -61.91
N GLU A 118 11.35 4.21 -61.24
CA GLU A 118 12.52 4.93 -61.78
C GLU A 118 13.07 4.25 -63.03
N ASP A 119 13.21 2.91 -63.02
CA ASP A 119 13.65 2.13 -64.18
C ASP A 119 12.65 2.26 -65.34
N THR A 120 11.35 2.14 -65.05
CA THR A 120 10.28 2.29 -66.05
C THR A 120 10.30 3.70 -66.65
N LEU A 121 10.46 4.74 -65.84
CA LEU A 121 10.54 6.12 -66.30
C LEU A 121 11.76 6.34 -67.19
N ALA A 122 12.92 5.78 -66.83
CA ALA A 122 14.13 5.85 -67.64
C ALA A 122 13.94 5.15 -69.00
N GLN A 123 13.28 3.99 -69.02
CA GLN A 123 12.96 3.28 -70.25
C GLN A 123 12.02 4.10 -71.16
N VAL A 124 10.91 4.62 -70.63
CA VAL A 124 9.96 5.43 -71.40
C VAL A 124 10.62 6.69 -71.97
N ARG A 125 11.49 7.35 -71.19
CA ARG A 125 12.26 8.51 -71.66
C ARG A 125 13.18 8.14 -72.82
N LYS A 126 13.83 6.97 -72.77
CA LYS A 126 14.68 6.47 -73.85
C LYS A 126 13.87 6.16 -75.11
N GLU A 127 12.73 5.49 -74.97
CA GLU A 127 11.83 5.17 -76.09
C GLU A 127 11.30 6.44 -76.76
N TYR A 128 10.89 7.43 -75.96
CA TYR A 128 10.47 8.74 -76.47
C TYR A 128 11.58 9.46 -77.25
N GLU A 129 12.82 9.48 -76.73
CA GLU A 129 13.94 10.12 -77.41
C GLU A 129 14.27 9.44 -78.75
N MET A 130 14.25 8.10 -78.79
CA MET A 130 14.43 7.35 -80.05
C MET A 130 13.34 7.70 -81.06
N LEU A 131 12.07 7.71 -80.66
CA LEU A 131 10.96 8.04 -81.54
C LEU A 131 11.03 9.50 -82.03
N ARG A 132 11.49 10.43 -81.18
CA ARG A 132 11.72 11.83 -81.57
C ARG A 132 12.78 11.92 -82.67
N ILE A 133 13.90 11.22 -82.50
CA ILE A 133 14.99 11.18 -83.50
C ILE A 133 14.50 10.56 -84.81
N GLU A 134 13.77 9.43 -84.76
CA GLU A 134 13.20 8.79 -85.95
C GLU A 134 12.24 9.72 -86.69
N PHE A 135 11.42 10.47 -85.96
CA PHE A 135 10.51 11.46 -86.54
C PHE A 135 11.27 12.62 -87.21
N GLU A 136 12.27 13.19 -86.53
CA GLU A 136 13.13 14.25 -87.07
C GLU A 136 13.86 13.80 -88.36
N GLN A 137 14.37 12.57 -88.39
CA GLN A 137 15.02 11.98 -89.56
C GLN A 137 14.05 11.79 -90.73
N ASN A 138 12.84 11.26 -90.47
CA ASN A 138 11.81 11.09 -91.50
C ASN A 138 11.35 12.42 -92.09
N LEU A 139 11.21 13.46 -91.26
CA LEU A 139 10.86 14.80 -91.71
C LEU A 139 11.94 15.37 -92.63
N ALA A 140 13.20 15.30 -92.21
CA ALA A 140 14.33 15.77 -93.03
C ALA A 140 14.45 15.03 -94.36
N ALA A 141 14.19 13.72 -94.38
CA ALA A 141 14.19 12.91 -95.59
C ALA A 141 13.05 13.29 -96.56
N ASN A 142 11.86 13.60 -96.03
CA ASN A 142 10.72 14.05 -96.85
C ASN A 142 10.87 15.48 -97.37
N GLU A 143 11.61 16.36 -96.70
CA GLU A 143 11.87 17.73 -97.18
C GLU A 143 12.94 17.81 -98.29
N GLN A 144 13.71 16.73 -98.51
CA GLN A 144 14.75 16.64 -99.54
C GLN A 144 14.31 15.87 -100.80
N ALA A 145 13.08 15.33 -100.82
CA ALA A 145 12.47 14.60 -101.92
C ALA A 145 11.51 15.49 -102.72
#